data_AF-A0A1M6ERR4-F1
#
_entry.id   AF-A0A1M6ERR4-F1
#
_cell.length_a   1.000
_cell.length_b   1.000
_cell.length_c   1.000
_cell.angle_alpha   90.00
_cell.angle_beta   90.00
_cell.angle_gamma   90.00
#
_symmetry.space_group_name_H-M   'P 1'
#
loop_
_entity.id
_entity.type
_entity.pdbx_description
1 polymer ?
#
loop_
_entity_poly.entity_id
_entity_poly.type
_entity_poly.pdbx_seq_one_letter_code
_entity_poly.pdbx_strand_id
1 'polypeptide(L)'
;MKIYFAGSIRGGRKDAELYRKVIAALKEKHQVLTEHVGDLSLSVVEDKGDKAIYEQDTAWLRECDVVVAECTQVSLGVGYELAYAEAHNKEVHIFYRPNETQLSAMLSGNEYFKIHRYNSEDELLELVKKLWGVNFMQTDKAEQYRELVEESQKSYRDNPDDHKNNKIELAALDTDNCKEINLYTYWQGLGYAKKTPHIKYLLVGQDWGNPFFGRDNFIDRVIAINNGSDKPYYKKAVFDTDDNLVELFKVLKDSQGEPYNIATKRYDDLFFTNFCLGYRKGKESGGMPKGLMKKDAAFFKELVAILEPDNILCLGKRTFECVYEALCGYKTQKPEGFGGAYNDFIEKYKPIDAEYGENKTTRIFPLAHPGYMGIMNRINRKGTVREGLEKQKDDWEKIAKQRG
;
A
#
# COMPACT_ATOMS: atom_id res chain seq x y z
N MET A 1 -0.76 -12.24 -26.21
CA MET A 1 0.15 -12.29 -27.39
C MET A 1 0.96 -13.58 -27.33
N LYS A 2 1.67 -13.93 -28.41
CA LYS A 2 2.64 -15.03 -28.45
C LYS A 2 4.04 -14.48 -28.19
N ILE A 3 4.68 -14.98 -27.15
CA ILE A 3 6.01 -14.53 -26.72
C ILE A 3 7.01 -15.64 -26.95
N TYR A 4 8.10 -15.33 -27.64
CA TYR A 4 9.29 -16.17 -27.67
C TYR A 4 10.24 -15.71 -26.56
N PHE A 5 10.44 -16.54 -25.54
CA PHE A 5 11.39 -16.26 -24.47
C PHE A 5 12.76 -16.89 -24.80
N ALA A 6 13.80 -16.07 -24.86
CA ALA A 6 15.17 -16.48 -25.16
C ALA A 6 16.04 -16.38 -23.90
N GLY A 7 16.80 -17.43 -23.61
CA GLY A 7 17.73 -17.48 -22.47
C GLY A 7 18.83 -18.51 -22.70
N SER A 8 19.97 -18.33 -22.06
CA SER A 8 21.09 -19.28 -22.22
C SER A 8 20.77 -20.65 -21.61
N ILE A 9 20.65 -21.69 -22.45
CA ILE A 9 20.48 -23.08 -22.01
C ILE A 9 21.82 -23.82 -22.01
N ARG A 10 22.52 -23.87 -23.17
CA ARG A 10 23.78 -24.62 -23.35
C ARG A 10 25.01 -23.88 -22.82
N GLY A 11 24.97 -22.55 -22.75
CA GLY A 11 26.07 -21.71 -22.24
C GLY A 11 26.17 -21.64 -20.71
N GLY A 12 25.25 -22.29 -20.00
CA GLY A 12 25.17 -22.33 -18.54
C GLY A 12 23.76 -22.08 -18.04
N ARG A 13 23.26 -22.93 -17.13
CA ARG A 13 21.89 -22.87 -16.58
C ARG A 13 21.79 -22.17 -15.22
N LYS A 14 22.73 -21.28 -14.91
CA LYS A 14 22.76 -20.55 -13.63
C LYS A 14 21.47 -19.75 -13.40
N ASP A 15 20.90 -19.22 -14.47
CA ASP A 15 19.69 -18.39 -14.44
C ASP A 15 18.40 -19.18 -14.79
N ALA A 16 18.43 -20.51 -14.87
CA ALA A 16 17.24 -21.29 -15.26
C ALA A 16 16.05 -21.07 -14.32
N GLU A 17 16.29 -20.91 -13.01
CA GLU A 17 15.25 -20.58 -12.04
C GLU A 17 14.69 -19.16 -12.24
N LEU A 18 15.55 -18.20 -12.60
CA LEU A 18 15.14 -16.85 -12.96
C LEU A 18 14.25 -16.87 -14.21
N TYR A 19 14.68 -17.59 -15.25
CA TYR A 19 13.91 -17.78 -16.49
C TYR A 19 12.54 -18.40 -16.19
N ARG A 20 12.49 -19.42 -15.33
CA ARG A 20 11.23 -20.06 -14.89
C ARG A 20 10.26 -19.04 -14.31
N LYS A 21 10.73 -18.14 -13.44
CA LYS A 21 9.91 -17.09 -12.81
C LYS A 21 9.44 -16.05 -13.82
N VAL A 22 10.30 -15.64 -14.75
CA VAL A 22 9.94 -14.70 -15.83
C VAL A 22 8.92 -15.32 -16.77
N ILE A 23 9.12 -16.56 -17.20
CA ILE A 23 8.18 -17.31 -18.04
C ILE A 23 6.85 -17.47 -17.30
N ALA A 24 6.86 -17.84 -16.02
CA ALA A 24 5.66 -17.98 -15.21
C ALA A 24 4.86 -16.67 -15.16
N ALA A 25 5.54 -15.53 -14.95
CA ALA A 25 4.90 -14.22 -15.03
C ALA A 25 4.29 -14.02 -16.42
N LEU A 26 5.08 -14.08 -17.50
CA LEU A 26 4.58 -13.85 -18.87
C LEU A 26 3.36 -14.73 -19.22
N LYS A 27 3.33 -15.98 -18.76
CA LYS A 27 2.25 -16.94 -18.99
C LYS A 27 0.91 -16.57 -18.36
N GLU A 28 0.86 -15.65 -17.39
CA GLU A 28 -0.40 -15.25 -16.75
C GLU A 28 -1.39 -14.64 -17.76
N LYS A 29 -0.89 -13.97 -18.81
CA LYS A 29 -1.74 -13.31 -19.83
C LYS A 29 -1.36 -13.62 -21.27
N HIS A 30 -0.22 -14.27 -21.48
CA HIS A 30 0.34 -14.49 -22.82
C HIS A 30 0.69 -15.95 -23.02
N GLN A 31 0.76 -16.36 -24.29
CA GLN A 31 1.25 -17.68 -24.65
C GLN A 31 2.77 -17.59 -24.81
N VAL A 32 3.52 -18.31 -23.97
CA VAL A 32 4.98 -18.40 -24.12
C VAL A 32 5.32 -19.64 -24.92
N LEU A 33 5.99 -19.49 -26.06
CA LEU A 33 6.26 -20.59 -26.99
C LEU A 33 7.42 -21.50 -26.52
N THR A 34 8.30 -20.96 -25.67
CA THR A 34 9.56 -21.60 -25.25
C THR A 34 9.60 -21.89 -23.74
N GLU A 35 8.50 -22.38 -23.18
CA GLU A 35 8.37 -22.60 -21.73
C GLU A 35 9.48 -23.51 -21.14
N HIS A 36 9.98 -24.43 -21.95
CA HIS A 36 11.04 -25.38 -21.63
C HIS A 36 12.38 -24.71 -21.28
N VAL A 37 12.59 -23.43 -21.65
CA VAL A 37 13.82 -22.68 -21.32
C VAL A 37 14.00 -22.53 -19.80
N GLY A 38 12.91 -22.44 -19.04
CA GLY A 38 12.93 -22.34 -17.58
C GLY A 38 12.78 -23.68 -16.84
N ASP A 39 12.72 -24.81 -17.54
CA ASP A 39 12.53 -26.12 -16.92
C ASP A 39 13.88 -26.72 -16.46
N LEU A 40 14.05 -26.80 -15.14
CA LEU A 40 15.23 -27.38 -14.51
C LEU A 40 15.33 -28.91 -14.70
N SER A 41 14.21 -29.59 -14.98
CA SER A 41 14.14 -31.05 -15.14
C SER A 41 14.57 -31.52 -16.53
N LEU A 42 14.48 -30.65 -17.54
CA LEU A 42 14.91 -30.92 -18.91
C LEU A 42 16.44 -30.82 -19.01
N SER A 43 17.22 -31.70 -18.36
CA SER A 43 18.69 -31.63 -18.37
C SER A 43 19.30 -31.71 -19.78
N VAL A 44 18.59 -32.27 -20.76
CA VAL A 44 18.91 -32.27 -22.18
C VAL A 44 17.58 -32.46 -22.89
N VAL A 45 17.23 -31.63 -23.88
CA VAL A 45 16.11 -31.98 -24.76
C VAL A 45 16.49 -33.26 -25.49
N GLU A 46 15.78 -34.31 -25.09
CA GLU A 46 15.50 -35.57 -25.78
C GLU A 46 15.68 -35.47 -27.30
N ASP A 47 16.65 -36.23 -27.83
CA ASP A 47 16.74 -36.94 -29.12
C ASP A 47 16.11 -36.35 -30.42
N LYS A 48 15.83 -35.05 -30.47
CA LYS A 48 15.43 -34.33 -31.67
C LYS A 48 16.71 -33.74 -32.28
N GLY A 49 17.21 -34.36 -33.35
CA GLY A 49 18.46 -33.94 -34.00
C GLY A 49 18.48 -32.45 -34.35
N ASP A 50 19.67 -31.85 -34.48
CA ASP A 50 19.88 -30.40 -34.60
C ASP A 50 18.98 -29.70 -35.63
N LYS A 51 18.70 -30.38 -36.76
CA LYS A 51 17.79 -29.88 -37.80
C LYS A 51 16.37 -29.63 -37.27
N ALA A 52 15.84 -30.53 -36.45
CA ALA A 52 14.49 -30.42 -35.90
C ALA A 52 14.39 -29.26 -34.88
N ILE A 53 15.43 -29.06 -34.05
CA ILE A 53 15.50 -27.91 -33.14
C ILE A 53 15.50 -26.60 -33.94
N TYR A 54 16.35 -26.52 -34.96
CA TYR A 54 16.42 -25.35 -35.84
C TYR A 54 15.06 -25.04 -36.50
N GLU A 55 14.42 -26.04 -37.10
CA GLU A 55 13.12 -25.88 -37.78
C GLU A 55 12.02 -25.46 -36.79
N GLN A 56 12.02 -26.01 -35.58
CA GLN A 56 11.05 -25.67 -34.54
C GLN A 56 11.23 -24.25 -33.99
N ASP A 57 12.45 -23.89 -33.59
CA ASP A 57 12.72 -22.58 -32.98
C ASP A 57 12.51 -21.45 -33.99
N THR A 58 12.94 -21.63 -35.24
CA THR A 58 12.68 -20.65 -36.29
C THR A 58 11.19 -20.55 -36.66
N ALA A 59 10.42 -21.64 -36.55
CA ALA A 59 8.97 -21.58 -36.71
C ALA A 59 8.32 -20.75 -35.58
N TRP A 60 8.70 -20.97 -34.32
CA TRP A 60 8.21 -20.17 -33.20
C TRP A 60 8.62 -18.70 -33.28
N LEU A 61 9.85 -18.40 -33.69
CA LEU A 61 10.31 -17.03 -33.93
C LEU A 61 9.47 -16.33 -35.00
N ARG A 62 9.10 -17.03 -36.09
CA ARG A 62 8.19 -16.46 -37.11
C ARG A 62 6.78 -16.26 -36.58
N GLU A 63 6.30 -17.14 -35.70
CA GLU A 63 4.93 -17.12 -35.16
C GLU A 63 4.74 -16.10 -34.02
N CYS A 64 5.80 -15.78 -33.27
CA CYS A 64 5.69 -14.88 -32.12
C CYS A 64 5.34 -13.44 -32.51
N ASP A 65 4.69 -12.72 -31.60
CA ASP A 65 4.45 -11.28 -31.72
C ASP A 65 5.67 -10.48 -31.21
N VAL A 66 6.34 -11.00 -30.19
CA VAL A 66 7.48 -10.36 -29.51
C VAL A 66 8.49 -11.39 -29.00
N VAL A 67 9.77 -11.02 -29.02
CA VAL A 67 10.87 -11.75 -28.41
C VAL A 67 11.30 -11.06 -27.11
N VAL A 68 11.38 -11.84 -26.04
CA VAL A 68 11.88 -11.40 -24.73
C VAL A 68 13.14 -12.19 -24.41
N ALA A 69 14.27 -11.52 -24.31
CA ALA A 69 15.56 -12.18 -24.12
C ALA A 69 16.22 -11.76 -22.81
N GLU A 70 16.66 -12.72 -22.00
CA GLU A 70 17.59 -12.49 -20.89
C GLU A 70 19.01 -12.79 -21.39
N CYS A 71 19.88 -11.79 -21.33
CA CYS A 71 21.19 -11.77 -21.98
C CYS A 71 22.33 -11.54 -21.00
N THR A 72 22.14 -11.82 -19.71
CA THR A 72 23.26 -11.74 -18.75
C THR A 72 24.31 -12.81 -19.08
N GLN A 73 23.88 -14.03 -19.38
CA GLN A 73 24.78 -15.10 -19.82
C GLN A 73 25.00 -15.07 -21.34
N VAL A 74 26.27 -15.07 -21.76
CA VAL A 74 26.63 -15.09 -23.18
C VAL A 74 26.17 -16.39 -23.83
N SER A 75 25.38 -16.28 -24.89
CA SER A 75 24.85 -17.44 -25.63
C SER A 75 24.83 -17.17 -27.14
N LEU A 76 25.53 -18.03 -27.90
CA LEU A 76 25.51 -17.99 -29.37
C LEU A 76 24.12 -18.26 -29.93
N GLY A 77 23.36 -19.16 -29.30
CA GLY A 77 21.98 -19.47 -29.69
C GLY A 77 21.08 -18.26 -29.55
N VAL A 78 21.13 -17.59 -28.39
CA VAL A 78 20.35 -16.35 -28.16
C VAL A 78 20.79 -15.25 -29.13
N GLY A 79 22.09 -15.11 -29.40
CA GLY A 79 22.57 -14.17 -30.43
C GLY A 79 21.99 -14.45 -31.82
N TYR A 80 21.88 -15.73 -32.22
CA TYR A 80 21.24 -16.13 -33.47
C TYR A 80 19.74 -15.79 -33.48
N GLU A 81 19.03 -16.08 -32.40
CA GLU A 81 17.60 -15.78 -32.24
C GLU A 81 17.31 -14.28 -32.36
N LEU A 82 18.13 -13.43 -31.72
CA LEU A 82 18.01 -11.97 -31.76
C LEU A 82 18.21 -11.42 -33.19
N ALA A 83 19.25 -11.88 -33.89
CA ALA A 83 19.50 -11.48 -35.27
C ALA A 83 18.39 -11.96 -36.23
N TYR A 84 17.87 -13.16 -35.98
CA TYR A 84 16.74 -13.70 -36.75
C TYR A 84 15.48 -12.86 -36.54
N ALA A 85 15.17 -12.51 -35.29
CA ALA A 85 14.03 -11.70 -34.91
C ALA A 85 14.09 -10.31 -35.55
N GLU A 86 15.26 -9.65 -35.51
CA GLU A 86 15.52 -8.39 -36.20
C GLU A 86 15.28 -8.51 -37.72
N ALA A 87 15.88 -9.51 -38.37
CA ALA A 87 15.72 -9.73 -39.81
C ALA A 87 14.26 -10.00 -40.25
N HIS A 88 13.39 -10.43 -39.32
CA HIS A 88 11.97 -10.68 -39.55
C HIS A 88 11.05 -9.62 -38.94
N ASN A 89 11.59 -8.46 -38.55
CA ASN A 89 10.84 -7.34 -37.96
C ASN A 89 10.00 -7.73 -36.73
N LYS A 90 10.48 -8.67 -35.91
CA LYS A 90 9.85 -9.02 -34.63
C LYS A 90 10.30 -8.04 -33.57
N GLU A 91 9.37 -7.51 -32.79
CA GLU A 91 9.72 -6.65 -31.65
C GLU A 91 10.60 -7.43 -30.66
N VAL A 92 11.69 -6.81 -30.17
CA VAL A 92 12.65 -7.46 -29.28
C VAL A 92 12.92 -6.61 -28.05
N HIS A 93 12.79 -7.23 -26.88
CA HIS A 93 13.19 -6.69 -25.59
C HIS A 93 14.33 -7.50 -25.00
N ILE A 94 15.44 -6.83 -24.66
CA ILE A 94 16.62 -7.45 -24.06
C ILE A 94 16.72 -7.01 -22.59
N PHE A 95 16.85 -7.96 -21.69
CA PHE A 95 17.12 -7.75 -20.27
C PHE A 95 18.52 -8.25 -19.95
N TYR A 96 19.29 -7.50 -19.15
CA TYR A 96 20.59 -7.98 -18.67
C TYR A 96 21.01 -7.27 -17.38
N ARG A 97 21.91 -7.92 -16.63
CA ARG A 97 22.54 -7.38 -15.41
C ARG A 97 23.87 -6.70 -15.77
N PRO A 98 23.97 -5.36 -15.74
CA PRO A 98 25.18 -4.64 -16.15
C PRO A 98 26.36 -4.84 -15.21
N ASN A 99 26.12 -5.30 -13.97
CA ASN A 99 27.17 -5.61 -12.99
C ASN A 99 27.78 -7.01 -13.20
N GLU A 100 27.15 -7.88 -13.99
CA GLU A 100 27.62 -9.24 -14.24
C GLU A 100 28.14 -9.43 -15.67
N THR A 101 27.61 -8.67 -16.63
CA THR A 101 28.03 -8.80 -18.03
C THR A 101 28.09 -7.45 -18.73
N GLN A 102 28.91 -7.40 -19.76
CA GLN A 102 28.88 -6.34 -20.75
C GLN A 102 28.17 -6.86 -22.00
N LEU A 103 27.01 -6.27 -22.32
CA LEU A 103 26.27 -6.62 -23.53
C LEU A 103 27.12 -6.31 -24.77
N SER A 104 27.03 -7.17 -25.79
CA SER A 104 27.74 -6.98 -27.07
C SER A 104 27.50 -5.58 -27.64
N ALA A 105 28.54 -4.95 -28.18
CA ALA A 105 28.46 -3.67 -28.87
C ALA A 105 27.48 -3.71 -30.06
N MET A 106 27.33 -4.88 -30.70
CA MET A 106 26.38 -5.10 -31.79
C MET A 106 24.91 -5.00 -31.34
N LEU A 107 24.63 -5.40 -30.09
CA LEU A 107 23.29 -5.29 -29.52
C LEU A 107 23.07 -3.90 -28.93
N SER A 108 24.00 -3.42 -28.11
CA SER A 108 23.88 -2.13 -27.42
C SER A 108 23.99 -0.91 -28.33
N GLY A 109 24.63 -1.03 -29.49
CA GLY A 109 24.71 0.02 -30.52
C GLY A 109 23.60 -0.02 -31.56
N ASN A 110 22.68 -0.99 -31.50
CA ASN A 110 21.58 -1.13 -32.46
C ASN A 110 20.27 -0.69 -31.82
N GLU A 111 19.73 0.45 -32.29
CA GLU A 111 18.50 1.07 -31.78
C GLU A 111 17.23 0.23 -32.00
N TYR A 112 17.31 -0.84 -32.81
CA TYR A 112 16.22 -1.79 -32.99
C TYR A 112 15.83 -2.48 -31.67
N PHE A 113 16.82 -2.80 -30.83
CA PHE A 113 16.60 -3.54 -29.59
C PHE A 113 16.16 -2.61 -28.46
N LYS A 114 15.05 -2.95 -27.80
CA LYS A 114 14.62 -2.28 -26.57
C LYS A 114 15.37 -2.88 -25.38
N ILE A 115 16.40 -2.20 -24.90
CA ILE A 115 17.30 -2.72 -23.87
C ILE A 115 16.88 -2.23 -22.47
N HIS A 116 16.71 -3.18 -21.55
CA HIS A 116 16.32 -2.99 -20.16
C HIS A 116 17.42 -3.50 -19.24
N ARG A 117 17.82 -2.69 -18.27
CA ARG A 117 18.84 -3.03 -17.28
C ARG A 117 18.15 -3.34 -15.96
N TYR A 118 18.68 -4.30 -15.21
CA TYR A 118 18.20 -4.62 -13.86
C TYR A 118 19.35 -5.11 -12.98
N ASN A 119 19.17 -5.01 -11.65
CA ASN A 119 20.18 -5.37 -10.65
C ASN A 119 19.69 -6.43 -9.65
N SER A 120 18.39 -6.72 -9.63
CA SER A 120 17.79 -7.77 -8.78
C SER A 120 16.68 -8.53 -9.52
N GLU A 121 16.38 -9.74 -9.05
CA GLU A 121 15.25 -10.53 -9.56
C GLU A 121 13.92 -9.75 -9.47
N ASP A 122 13.67 -9.07 -8.34
CA ASP A 122 12.46 -8.28 -8.13
C ASP A 122 12.31 -7.17 -9.18
N GLU A 123 13.39 -6.44 -9.47
CA GLU A 123 13.41 -5.37 -10.49
C GLU A 123 13.11 -5.94 -11.89
N LEU A 124 13.66 -7.10 -12.23
CA LEU A 124 13.36 -7.77 -13.50
C LEU A 124 11.87 -8.14 -13.59
N LEU A 125 11.32 -8.75 -12.55
CA LEU A 125 9.92 -9.16 -12.54
C LEU A 125 8.98 -7.96 -12.60
N GLU A 126 9.31 -6.85 -11.94
CA GLU A 126 8.58 -5.58 -12.06
C GLU A 126 8.61 -5.02 -13.49
N LEU A 127 9.78 -5.00 -14.14
CA LEU A 127 9.91 -4.51 -15.52
C LEU A 127 9.12 -5.37 -16.51
N VAL A 128 9.20 -6.71 -16.38
CA VAL A 128 8.45 -7.66 -17.22
C VAL A 128 6.95 -7.46 -17.03
N LYS A 129 6.48 -7.31 -15.79
CA LYS A 129 5.07 -7.05 -15.48
C LYS A 129 4.60 -5.73 -16.07
N LYS A 130 5.40 -4.66 -15.91
CA LYS A 130 5.11 -3.33 -16.44
C LYS A 130 4.97 -3.33 -17.97
N LEU A 131 5.85 -4.03 -18.68
CA LEU A 131 5.90 -3.99 -20.15
C LEU A 131 4.78 -4.76 -20.83
N TRP A 132 4.46 -5.96 -20.35
CA TRP A 132 3.48 -6.82 -21.04
C TRP A 132 2.11 -6.82 -20.40
N GLY A 133 1.88 -5.91 -19.45
CA GLY A 133 0.61 -5.86 -18.72
C GLY A 133 0.25 -7.21 -18.11
N VAL A 134 1.25 -8.10 -17.95
CA VAL A 134 1.17 -9.20 -17.01
C VAL A 134 0.82 -8.49 -15.74
N ASN A 135 -0.28 -8.90 -15.15
CA ASN A 135 -0.72 -8.24 -13.96
C ASN A 135 0.52 -8.16 -13.02
N PHE A 136 0.91 -6.94 -12.59
CA PHE A 136 0.84 -6.77 -11.15
C PHE A 136 -0.48 -7.43 -10.85
N MET A 137 -0.55 -8.47 -10.05
CA MET A 137 -1.79 -8.58 -9.34
C MET A 137 -2.00 -7.15 -8.77
N GLN A 138 -2.81 -6.31 -9.45
CA GLN A 138 -4.04 -5.87 -8.89
C GLN A 138 -4.71 -7.18 -8.46
N THR A 139 -4.16 -7.76 -7.40
CA THR A 139 -4.91 -8.23 -6.29
C THR A 139 -5.94 -7.12 -6.16
N ASP A 140 -7.18 -7.51 -6.38
CA ASP A 140 -8.31 -6.61 -6.20
C ASP A 140 -8.02 -5.76 -4.94
N LYS A 141 -8.33 -4.45 -4.91
CA LYS A 141 -8.05 -3.63 -3.72
C LYS A 141 -8.55 -4.32 -2.44
N ALA A 142 -9.58 -5.16 -2.57
CA ALA A 142 -10.03 -6.08 -1.56
C ALA A 142 -9.03 -7.16 -1.10
N GLU A 143 -8.35 -7.83 -2.03
CA GLU A 143 -7.31 -8.82 -1.76
C GLU A 143 -6.08 -8.16 -1.15
N GLN A 144 -5.60 -7.04 -1.71
CA GLN A 144 -4.50 -6.26 -1.11
C GLN A 144 -4.82 -5.86 0.31
N TYR A 145 -6.06 -5.39 0.54
CA TYR A 145 -6.51 -5.05 1.87
C TYR A 145 -6.52 -6.27 2.80
N ARG A 146 -6.99 -7.44 2.35
CA ARG A 146 -6.97 -8.67 3.17
C ARG A 146 -5.55 -9.11 3.51
N GLU A 147 -4.65 -9.10 2.53
CA GLU A 147 -3.23 -9.42 2.72
C GLU A 147 -2.61 -8.47 3.75
N LEU A 148 -2.80 -7.16 3.59
CA LEU A 148 -2.32 -6.16 4.54
C LEU A 148 -2.87 -6.37 5.97
N VAL A 149 -4.15 -6.75 6.10
CA VAL A 149 -4.75 -7.09 7.41
C VAL A 149 -4.03 -8.29 8.02
N GLU A 150 -3.83 -9.36 7.25
CA GLU A 150 -3.16 -10.57 7.74
C GLU A 150 -1.71 -10.32 8.12
N GLU A 151 -0.96 -9.61 7.27
CA GLU A 151 0.45 -9.31 7.46
C GLU A 151 0.70 -8.37 8.64
N SER A 152 -0.09 -7.31 8.77
CA SER A 152 0.01 -6.39 9.91
C SER A 152 -0.24 -7.11 11.22
N GLN A 153 -1.31 -7.91 11.32
CA GLN A 153 -1.60 -8.69 12.51
C GLN A 153 -0.53 -9.76 12.79
N LYS A 154 0.00 -10.42 11.75
CA LYS A 154 1.09 -11.39 11.87
C LYS A 154 2.36 -10.72 12.43
N SER A 155 2.69 -9.52 11.98
CA SER A 155 3.83 -8.75 12.51
C SER A 155 3.75 -8.56 14.03
N TYR A 156 2.57 -8.24 14.56
CA TYR A 156 2.34 -8.12 16.00
C TYR A 156 2.46 -9.43 16.77
N ARG A 157 2.13 -10.57 16.14
CA ARG A 157 2.22 -11.91 16.76
C ARG A 157 3.64 -12.46 16.74
N ASP A 158 4.32 -12.33 15.59
CA ASP A 158 5.61 -12.95 15.34
C ASP A 158 6.77 -12.09 15.85
N ASN A 159 6.59 -10.76 15.92
CA ASN A 159 7.63 -9.81 16.36
C ASN A 159 7.18 -8.93 17.54
N PRO A 160 6.73 -9.49 18.67
CA PRO A 160 6.19 -8.70 19.78
C PRO A 160 7.21 -7.74 20.41
N ASP A 161 8.51 -8.03 20.28
CA ASP A 161 9.58 -7.15 20.75
C ASP A 161 9.70 -5.85 19.94
N ASP A 162 9.32 -5.86 18.66
CA ASP A 162 9.28 -4.65 17.83
C ASP A 162 8.13 -3.71 18.21
N HIS A 163 7.10 -4.25 18.87
CA HIS A 163 5.83 -3.60 19.17
C HIS A 163 5.69 -3.22 20.64
N LYS A 164 6.81 -3.15 21.37
CA LYS A 164 6.82 -2.73 22.77
C LYS A 164 8.01 -1.85 23.14
N ASN A 165 7.87 -1.22 24.29
CA ASN A 165 8.97 -0.64 25.04
C ASN A 165 8.73 -0.86 26.54
N ASN A 166 9.51 -0.20 27.39
CA ASN A 166 9.38 -0.29 28.85
C ASN A 166 8.05 0.22 29.44
N LYS A 167 7.16 0.83 28.66
CA LYS A 167 5.92 1.47 29.12
C LYS A 167 4.67 1.00 28.39
N ILE A 168 4.80 0.56 27.13
CA ILE A 168 3.70 0.25 26.22
C ILE A 168 4.04 -1.05 25.50
N GLU A 169 3.06 -1.93 25.43
CA GLU A 169 3.07 -3.13 24.60
C GLU A 169 1.81 -3.11 23.75
N LEU A 170 2.00 -3.26 22.44
CA LEU A 170 0.95 -3.42 21.45
C LEU A 170 0.92 -4.87 20.96
N ALA A 171 -0.26 -5.40 20.69
CA ALA A 171 -0.43 -6.75 20.19
C ALA A 171 -1.59 -6.83 19.20
N ALA A 172 -1.62 -7.91 18.43
CA ALA A 172 -2.77 -8.27 17.61
C ALA A 172 -3.95 -8.72 18.49
N LEU A 173 -5.15 -8.59 17.96
CA LEU A 173 -6.31 -9.35 18.45
C LEU A 173 -6.35 -10.72 17.78
N ASP A 174 -7.10 -11.65 18.38
CA ASP A 174 -7.48 -12.88 17.69
C ASP A 174 -8.25 -12.53 16.40
N THR A 175 -7.97 -13.27 15.33
CA THR A 175 -8.55 -13.04 14.00
C THR A 175 -10.09 -13.13 13.99
N ASP A 176 -10.65 -13.90 14.92
CA ASP A 176 -12.11 -14.03 15.09
C ASP A 176 -12.76 -12.78 15.71
N ASN A 177 -11.95 -11.90 16.33
CA ASN A 177 -12.40 -10.66 16.95
C ASN A 177 -12.40 -9.47 15.99
N CYS A 178 -11.49 -9.46 15.00
CA CYS A 178 -11.36 -8.38 14.02
C CYS A 178 -10.81 -8.89 12.68
N LYS A 179 -11.61 -8.75 11.62
CA LYS A 179 -11.25 -9.11 10.23
C LYS A 179 -10.83 -7.92 9.38
N GLU A 180 -10.69 -6.76 10.02
CA GLU A 180 -10.37 -5.48 9.40
C GLU A 180 -8.99 -4.99 9.90
N ILE A 181 -8.47 -3.92 9.28
CA ILE A 181 -7.12 -3.39 9.56
C ILE A 181 -6.92 -2.98 11.03
N ASN A 182 -8.00 -2.52 11.67
CA ASN A 182 -8.15 -2.46 13.11
C ASN A 182 -9.64 -2.29 13.48
N LEU A 183 -9.94 -2.34 14.78
CA LEU A 183 -11.31 -2.18 15.28
C LEU A 183 -11.94 -0.84 14.89
N TYR A 184 -11.19 0.23 14.64
CA TYR A 184 -11.82 1.54 14.36
C TYR A 184 -12.73 1.54 13.14
N THR A 185 -12.46 0.64 12.21
CA THR A 185 -13.27 0.39 11.01
C THR A 185 -14.73 0.00 11.34
N TYR A 186 -15.01 -0.53 12.54
CA TYR A 186 -16.39 -0.80 12.97
C TYR A 186 -17.24 0.46 12.91
N TRP A 187 -16.65 1.66 13.03
CA TRP A 187 -17.40 2.90 12.92
C TRP A 187 -17.65 3.28 11.46
N GLN A 188 -16.59 3.43 10.67
CA GLN A 188 -16.62 3.71 9.23
C GLN A 188 -15.49 2.93 8.54
N GLY A 189 -15.78 2.27 7.43
CA GLY A 189 -14.82 1.42 6.69
C GLY A 189 -15.04 -0.09 6.79
N LEU A 190 -15.93 -0.56 7.68
CA LEU A 190 -16.26 -1.99 7.80
C LEU A 190 -16.70 -2.60 6.47
N GLY A 191 -16.06 -3.69 6.06
CA GLY A 191 -16.37 -4.41 4.84
C GLY A 191 -15.78 -3.77 3.58
N TYR A 192 -14.74 -2.94 3.71
CA TYR A 192 -14.04 -2.34 2.56
C TYR A 192 -13.68 -3.40 1.51
N ALA A 193 -13.10 -4.52 1.92
CA ALA A 193 -12.74 -5.61 1.00
C ALA A 193 -13.93 -6.28 0.29
N LYS A 194 -15.18 -5.96 0.62
CA LYS A 194 -16.36 -6.50 -0.07
C LYS A 194 -16.89 -5.56 -1.15
N LYS A 195 -16.66 -4.25 -0.99
CA LYS A 195 -17.28 -3.20 -1.83
C LYS A 195 -16.28 -2.26 -2.51
N THR A 196 -15.03 -2.25 -2.03
CA THR A 196 -13.91 -1.40 -2.50
C THR A 196 -14.33 0.02 -2.90
N PRO A 197 -15.05 0.76 -2.03
CA PRO A 197 -15.56 2.07 -2.37
C PRO A 197 -14.43 3.10 -2.53
N HIS A 198 -14.71 4.17 -3.26
CA HIS A 198 -13.87 5.37 -3.27
C HIS A 198 -13.83 6.00 -1.88
N ILE A 199 -12.65 6.35 -1.37
CA ILE A 199 -12.49 6.95 -0.05
C ILE A 199 -12.27 8.46 -0.19
N LYS A 200 -13.25 9.24 0.27
CA LYS A 200 -13.15 10.71 0.31
C LYS A 200 -12.39 11.20 1.52
N TYR A 201 -12.60 10.59 2.69
CA TYR A 201 -11.90 10.95 3.93
C TYR A 201 -11.41 9.71 4.67
N LEU A 202 -10.09 9.63 4.85
CA LEU A 202 -9.43 8.69 5.76
C LEU A 202 -9.17 9.41 7.10
N LEU A 203 -9.92 9.06 8.14
CA LEU A 203 -9.67 9.54 9.51
C LEU A 203 -8.60 8.67 10.17
N VAL A 204 -7.53 9.30 10.67
CA VAL A 204 -6.41 8.58 11.30
C VAL A 204 -6.28 9.01 12.75
N GLY A 205 -6.56 8.08 13.66
CA GLY A 205 -6.25 8.16 15.08
C GLY A 205 -4.81 7.74 15.40
N GLN A 206 -4.39 7.91 16.65
CA GLN A 206 -3.03 7.52 17.07
C GLN A 206 -2.89 6.00 17.20
N ASP A 207 -3.68 5.40 18.08
CA ASP A 207 -3.62 4.00 18.47
C ASP A 207 -4.96 3.58 19.10
N TRP A 208 -5.17 2.28 19.25
CA TRP A 208 -6.32 1.74 19.98
C TRP A 208 -5.98 1.49 21.45
N GLY A 209 -6.94 1.75 22.34
CA GLY A 209 -6.80 1.43 23.76
C GLY A 209 -6.74 -0.09 24.02
N ASN A 210 -6.80 -0.49 25.29
CA ASN A 210 -6.90 -1.91 25.62
C ASN A 210 -8.34 -2.38 25.41
N PRO A 211 -8.63 -3.27 24.45
CA PRO A 211 -10.01 -3.65 24.12
C PRO A 211 -10.72 -4.41 25.25
N PHE A 212 -9.96 -5.02 26.16
CA PHE A 212 -10.48 -5.85 27.25
C PHE A 212 -10.41 -5.16 28.61
N PHE A 213 -9.97 -3.91 28.63
CA PHE A 213 -9.99 -3.07 29.82
C PHE A 213 -11.14 -2.06 29.67
N GLY A 214 -12.04 -2.03 30.65
CA GLY A 214 -13.06 -0.98 30.71
C GLY A 214 -14.35 -1.25 29.91
N ARG A 215 -15.45 -1.30 30.66
CA ARG A 215 -16.88 -1.24 30.25
C ARG A 215 -17.51 -2.54 29.74
N ASP A 216 -18.46 -3.03 30.53
CA ASP A 216 -19.27 -4.21 30.24
C ASP A 216 -19.90 -4.14 28.85
N ASN A 217 -19.65 -5.17 28.04
CA ASN A 217 -20.25 -5.42 26.73
C ASN A 217 -19.91 -4.40 25.61
N PHE A 218 -18.98 -3.46 25.80
CA PHE A 218 -18.55 -2.57 24.69
C PHE A 218 -17.81 -3.37 23.63
N ILE A 219 -16.76 -4.10 24.03
CA ILE A 219 -15.94 -4.88 23.10
C ILE A 219 -16.74 -6.01 22.46
N ASP A 220 -17.59 -6.70 23.21
CA ASP A 220 -18.47 -7.74 22.67
C ASP A 220 -19.41 -7.20 21.59
N ARG A 221 -19.90 -5.96 21.77
CA ARG A 221 -20.72 -5.28 20.74
C ARG A 221 -19.90 -5.01 19.48
N VAL A 222 -18.67 -4.51 19.63
CA VAL A 222 -17.78 -4.20 18.51
C VAL A 222 -17.39 -5.48 17.75
N ILE A 223 -17.07 -6.57 18.46
CA ILE A 223 -16.77 -7.88 17.87
C ILE A 223 -18.01 -8.42 17.14
N ALA A 224 -19.20 -8.34 17.75
CA ALA A 224 -20.44 -8.76 17.11
C ALA A 224 -20.71 -7.99 15.80
N ILE A 225 -20.45 -6.68 15.77
CA ILE A 225 -20.56 -5.84 14.57
C ILE A 225 -19.57 -6.30 13.49
N ASN A 226 -18.31 -6.55 13.84
CA ASN A 226 -17.30 -7.07 12.91
C ASN A 226 -17.69 -8.43 12.33
N ASN A 227 -18.41 -9.24 13.13
CA ASN A 227 -18.97 -10.52 12.71
C ASN A 227 -20.34 -10.42 12.00
N GLY A 228 -20.76 -9.21 11.61
CA GLY A 228 -21.94 -8.99 10.76
C GLY A 228 -23.24 -8.74 11.52
N SER A 229 -23.20 -8.56 12.85
CA SER A 229 -24.40 -8.22 13.60
C SER A 229 -24.80 -6.76 13.38
N ASP A 230 -26.07 -6.53 13.08
CA ASP A 230 -26.65 -5.18 13.02
C ASP A 230 -26.89 -4.67 14.45
N LYS A 231 -25.92 -3.92 14.98
CA LYS A 231 -25.97 -3.30 16.31
C LYS A 231 -25.57 -1.83 16.21
N PRO A 232 -26.07 -0.97 17.11
CA PRO A 232 -25.65 0.41 17.17
C PRO A 232 -24.15 0.50 17.49
N TYR A 233 -23.38 1.04 16.55
CA TYR A 233 -21.93 1.22 16.72
C TYR A 233 -21.61 2.43 17.61
N TYR A 234 -22.45 3.46 17.60
CA TYR A 234 -22.30 4.68 18.42
C TYR A 234 -23.30 4.73 19.57
N LYS A 235 -22.84 5.22 20.73
CA LYS A 235 -23.67 5.55 21.88
C LYS A 235 -23.17 6.87 22.49
N LYS A 236 -24.06 7.86 22.58
CA LYS A 236 -23.76 9.17 23.14
C LYS A 236 -23.34 9.09 24.62
N ALA A 237 -22.48 10.00 25.06
CA ALA A 237 -22.00 10.11 26.44
C ALA A 237 -21.26 8.87 26.97
N VAL A 238 -20.75 8.02 26.07
CA VAL A 238 -19.84 6.94 26.43
C VAL A 238 -18.39 7.44 26.36
N PHE A 239 -17.98 7.98 25.22
CA PHE A 239 -16.64 8.55 25.04
C PHE A 239 -16.77 9.98 24.51
N ASP A 240 -16.23 10.96 25.25
CA ASP A 240 -16.27 12.37 24.85
C ASP A 240 -15.65 12.58 23.46
N THR A 241 -14.57 11.85 23.15
CA THR A 241 -13.91 11.87 21.84
C THR A 241 -14.89 11.52 20.71
N ASP A 242 -15.75 10.53 20.91
CA ASP A 242 -16.71 10.08 19.90
C ASP A 242 -17.81 11.12 19.70
N ASP A 243 -18.33 11.69 20.80
CA ASP A 243 -19.33 12.75 20.76
C ASP A 243 -18.80 14.00 20.03
N ASN A 244 -17.55 14.36 20.26
CA ASN A 244 -16.91 15.48 19.58
C ASN A 244 -16.66 15.18 18.09
N LEU A 245 -16.25 13.96 17.74
CA LEU A 245 -16.09 13.55 16.34
C LEU A 245 -17.42 13.61 15.57
N VAL A 246 -18.53 13.22 16.20
CA VAL A 246 -19.88 13.36 15.60
C VAL A 246 -20.16 14.83 15.26
N GLU A 247 -19.85 15.77 16.15
CA GLU A 247 -20.08 17.20 15.88
C GLU A 247 -19.12 17.78 14.84
N LEU A 248 -17.87 17.32 14.80
CA LEU A 248 -16.88 17.78 13.83
C LEU A 248 -17.19 17.30 12.41
N PHE A 249 -17.64 16.05 12.24
CA PHE A 249 -18.01 15.53 10.91
C PHE A 249 -19.20 16.25 10.28
N LYS A 250 -20.10 16.85 11.07
CA LYS A 250 -21.19 17.70 10.54
C LYS A 250 -20.68 18.95 9.81
N VAL A 251 -19.43 19.35 10.01
CA VAL A 251 -18.80 20.46 9.27
C VAL A 251 -18.51 20.04 7.82
N LEU A 252 -18.28 18.75 7.59
CA LEU A 252 -18.02 18.18 6.27
C LEU A 252 -19.31 17.72 5.60
N LYS A 253 -19.29 17.64 4.27
CA LYS A 253 -20.45 17.27 3.46
C LYS A 253 -20.26 15.93 2.75
N ASP A 254 -21.32 15.15 2.71
CA ASP A 254 -21.38 13.88 1.97
C ASP A 254 -21.50 14.10 0.45
N SER A 255 -21.70 13.01 -0.30
CA SER A 255 -21.85 13.06 -1.76
C SER A 255 -23.12 13.76 -2.24
N GLN A 256 -24.12 13.94 -1.37
CA GLN A 256 -25.36 14.66 -1.67
C GLN A 256 -25.28 16.14 -1.28
N GLY A 257 -24.17 16.57 -0.67
CA GLY A 257 -23.98 17.94 -0.20
C GLY A 257 -24.54 18.20 1.19
N GLU A 258 -25.00 17.17 1.89
CA GLU A 258 -25.56 17.24 3.24
C GLU A 258 -24.46 17.03 4.29
N PRO A 259 -24.57 17.65 5.49
CA PRO A 259 -23.68 17.37 6.61
C PRO A 259 -23.57 15.88 6.95
N TYR A 260 -22.36 15.36 7.15
CA TYR A 260 -22.23 13.97 7.61
C TYR A 260 -22.87 13.78 8.98
N ASN A 261 -23.68 12.73 9.10
CA ASN A 261 -24.24 12.25 10.36
C ASN A 261 -23.71 10.84 10.70
N ILE A 262 -22.45 10.79 11.15
CA ILE A 262 -21.76 9.53 11.49
C ILE A 262 -22.24 8.89 12.80
N ALA A 263 -23.18 9.50 13.51
CA ALA A 263 -23.79 8.91 14.71
C ALA A 263 -24.82 7.81 14.35
N THR A 264 -25.48 7.94 13.20
CA THR A 264 -26.60 7.08 12.80
C THR A 264 -26.42 6.45 11.43
N LYS A 265 -25.50 6.93 10.59
CA LYS A 265 -25.26 6.42 9.24
C LYS A 265 -23.79 6.08 8.99
N ARG A 266 -23.56 4.93 8.38
CA ARG A 266 -22.27 4.60 7.76
C ARG A 266 -22.22 5.12 6.34
N TYR A 267 -21.08 5.65 5.96
CA TYR A 267 -20.86 6.20 4.63
C TYR A 267 -19.73 5.41 3.98
N ASP A 268 -19.98 4.92 2.77
CA ASP A 268 -19.01 4.10 2.05
C ASP A 268 -17.78 4.93 1.61
N ASP A 269 -17.87 6.27 1.61
CA ASP A 269 -16.77 7.20 1.29
C ASP A 269 -15.93 7.65 2.50
N LEU A 270 -16.21 7.10 3.69
CA LEU A 270 -15.45 7.35 4.92
C LEU A 270 -14.73 6.07 5.37
N PHE A 271 -13.46 6.21 5.76
CA PHE A 271 -12.68 5.11 6.33
C PHE A 271 -11.96 5.56 7.60
N PHE A 272 -12.17 4.86 8.72
CA PHE A 272 -11.55 5.21 10.00
C PHE A 272 -10.50 4.16 10.39
N THR A 273 -9.32 4.62 10.77
CA THR A 273 -8.19 3.76 11.16
C THR A 273 -7.32 4.46 12.19
N ASN A 274 -6.32 3.75 12.72
CA ASN A 274 -5.24 4.30 13.50
C ASN A 274 -3.92 4.19 12.74
N PHE A 275 -2.95 5.03 13.09
CA PHE A 275 -1.59 4.88 12.58
C PHE A 275 -0.92 3.63 13.17
N CYS A 276 -1.07 3.40 14.48
CA CYS A 276 -0.73 2.13 15.11
C CYS A 276 -1.89 1.16 14.98
N LEU A 277 -1.66 0.02 14.33
CA LEU A 277 -2.68 -0.98 14.04
C LEU A 277 -2.92 -1.97 15.20
N GLY A 278 -1.95 -2.09 16.09
CA GLY A 278 -2.02 -2.95 17.27
C GLY A 278 -2.78 -2.32 18.45
N TYR A 279 -3.10 -3.18 19.41
CA TYR A 279 -3.93 -2.87 20.57
C TYR A 279 -3.10 -2.90 21.85
N ARG A 280 -3.34 -1.94 22.76
CA ARG A 280 -2.61 -1.91 24.03
C ARG A 280 -2.96 -3.12 24.91
N LYS A 281 -1.96 -3.78 25.49
CA LYS A 281 -2.19 -4.79 26.56
C LYS A 281 -2.34 -4.20 27.96
N GLY A 282 -1.86 -2.98 28.18
CA GLY A 282 -1.82 -2.32 29.48
C GLY A 282 -2.89 -1.24 29.64
N LYS A 283 -2.44 -0.02 30.00
CA LYS A 283 -3.30 1.16 30.14
C LYS A 283 -4.04 1.48 28.84
N GLU A 284 -5.25 2.03 28.94
CA GLU A 284 -6.07 2.39 27.77
C GLU A 284 -5.53 3.57 26.96
N SER A 285 -4.72 4.46 27.54
CA SER A 285 -4.28 5.67 26.84
C SER A 285 -2.96 6.26 27.35
N GLY A 286 -2.42 7.20 26.56
CA GLY A 286 -1.30 8.06 26.93
C GLY A 286 0.09 7.47 26.67
N GLY A 287 1.07 8.36 26.54
CA GLY A 287 2.50 8.00 26.50
C GLY A 287 3.03 7.35 25.22
N MET A 288 2.25 7.25 24.15
CA MET A 288 2.65 6.59 22.89
C MET A 288 3.88 7.28 22.24
N PRO A 289 5.08 6.68 22.22
CA PRO A 289 6.28 7.29 21.65
C PRO A 289 6.26 7.25 20.12
N LYS A 290 6.77 8.32 19.49
CA LYS A 290 6.86 8.41 18.03
C LYS A 290 7.66 7.25 17.42
N GLY A 291 8.75 6.82 18.08
CA GLY A 291 9.57 5.71 17.62
C GLY A 291 8.83 4.38 17.54
N LEU A 292 7.89 4.11 18.47
CA LEU A 292 7.05 2.91 18.42
C LEU A 292 6.01 3.04 17.31
N MET A 293 5.38 4.22 17.17
CA MET A 293 4.41 4.43 16.09
C MET A 293 5.02 4.16 14.70
N LYS A 294 6.25 4.62 14.47
CA LYS A 294 6.94 4.46 13.18
C LYS A 294 7.14 3.02 12.72
N LYS A 295 7.02 2.03 13.61
CA LYS A 295 7.10 0.61 13.25
C LYS A 295 6.00 0.19 12.27
N ASP A 296 4.86 0.88 12.30
CA ASP A 296 3.73 0.63 11.39
C ASP A 296 3.72 1.52 10.13
N ALA A 297 4.76 2.34 9.92
CA ALA A 297 4.78 3.28 8.80
C ALA A 297 4.66 2.60 7.42
N ALA A 298 5.24 1.41 7.26
CA ALA A 298 5.15 0.64 6.02
C ALA A 298 3.71 0.17 5.76
N PHE A 299 3.08 -0.46 6.76
CA PHE A 299 1.68 -0.89 6.68
C PHE A 299 0.73 0.28 6.44
N PHE A 300 0.96 1.42 7.09
CA PHE A 300 0.14 2.61 6.87
C PHE A 300 0.30 3.16 5.45
N LYS A 301 1.52 3.19 4.91
CA LYS A 301 1.77 3.63 3.53
C LYS A 301 1.07 2.72 2.52
N GLU A 302 1.11 1.42 2.76
CA GLU A 302 0.42 0.43 1.94
C GLU A 302 -1.10 0.58 2.03
N LEU A 303 -1.65 0.80 3.23
CA LEU A 303 -3.08 1.09 3.42
C LEU A 303 -3.51 2.29 2.58
N VAL A 304 -2.74 3.39 2.60
CA VAL A 304 -3.04 4.59 1.78
C VAL A 304 -2.97 4.27 0.29
N ALA A 305 -2.01 3.45 -0.15
CA ALA A 305 -1.90 3.03 -1.54
C ALA A 305 -3.09 2.18 -2.01
N ILE A 306 -3.66 1.36 -1.11
CA ILE A 306 -4.85 0.53 -1.37
C ILE A 306 -6.13 1.37 -1.37
N LEU A 307 -6.31 2.20 -0.33
CA LEU A 307 -7.53 3.00 -0.13
C LEU A 307 -7.63 4.18 -1.11
N GLU A 308 -6.49 4.74 -1.51
CA GLU A 308 -6.38 5.93 -2.37
C GLU A 308 -7.25 7.11 -1.90
N PRO A 309 -7.13 7.56 -0.63
CA PRO A 309 -8.03 8.56 -0.09
C PRO A 309 -7.78 9.95 -0.71
N ASP A 310 -8.84 10.71 -0.98
CA ASP A 310 -8.71 12.11 -1.39
C ASP A 310 -8.04 12.95 -0.27
N ASN A 311 -8.42 12.67 0.98
CA ASN A 311 -8.03 13.45 2.16
C ASN A 311 -7.69 12.54 3.35
N ILE A 312 -6.61 12.85 4.07
CA ILE A 312 -6.20 12.20 5.31
C ILE A 312 -6.35 13.18 6.48
N LEU A 313 -7.22 12.86 7.43
CA LEU A 313 -7.52 13.67 8.60
C LEU A 313 -6.75 13.17 9.82
N CYS A 314 -5.66 13.84 10.19
CA CYS A 314 -4.76 13.36 11.24
C CYS A 314 -5.14 13.91 12.62
N LEU A 315 -5.60 13.04 13.53
CA LEU A 315 -6.00 13.44 14.88
C LEU A 315 -4.78 13.59 15.81
N GLY A 316 -4.31 14.82 15.96
CA GLY A 316 -3.25 15.21 16.90
C GLY A 316 -1.84 15.22 16.31
N LYS A 317 -0.92 15.92 17.01
CA LYS A 317 0.45 16.20 16.55
C LYS A 317 1.22 14.96 16.12
N ARG A 318 1.25 13.93 16.98
CA ARG A 318 2.06 12.73 16.72
C ARG A 318 1.54 11.96 15.51
N THR A 319 0.23 11.83 15.39
CA THR A 319 -0.40 11.19 14.25
C THR A 319 -0.06 11.91 12.95
N PHE A 320 -0.23 13.24 12.91
CA PHE A 320 0.16 14.04 11.76
C PHE A 320 1.64 13.87 11.39
N GLU A 321 2.54 13.98 12.37
CA GLU A 321 3.98 13.84 12.10
C GLU A 321 4.34 12.46 11.55
N CYS A 322 3.73 11.38 12.06
CA CYS A 322 3.96 10.02 11.57
C CYS A 322 3.39 9.81 10.16
N VAL A 323 2.17 10.29 9.89
CA VAL A 323 1.55 10.24 8.56
C VAL A 323 2.39 11.02 7.54
N TYR A 324 2.76 12.26 7.88
CA TYR A 324 3.60 13.10 7.02
C TYR A 324 4.94 12.43 6.69
N GLU A 325 5.62 11.90 7.71
CA GLU A 325 6.91 11.23 7.49
C GLU A 325 6.79 9.92 6.70
N ALA A 326 5.70 9.16 6.89
CA ALA A 326 5.45 7.92 6.18
C ALA A 326 5.17 8.15 4.68
N LEU A 327 4.42 9.21 4.35
CA LEU A 327 3.99 9.48 2.97
C LEU A 327 4.95 10.40 2.21
N CYS A 328 5.45 11.47 2.83
CA CYS A 328 6.27 12.48 2.15
C CYS A 328 7.79 12.22 2.26
N GLY A 329 8.20 11.25 3.09
CA GLY A 329 9.59 10.91 3.36
C GLY A 329 10.43 12.07 3.96
N TYR A 330 11.71 11.81 4.21
CA TYR A 330 12.67 12.83 4.67
C TYR A 330 13.26 13.69 3.53
N LYS A 331 12.89 13.40 2.28
CA LYS A 331 13.45 14.05 1.07
C LYS A 331 12.68 15.30 0.63
N THR A 332 11.54 15.61 1.26
CA THR A 332 10.75 16.83 1.01
C THR A 332 11.07 17.93 2.02
N GLN A 333 10.97 19.19 1.59
CA GLN A 333 11.05 20.33 2.50
C GLN A 333 9.88 20.27 3.48
N LYS A 334 10.18 20.28 4.79
CA LYS A 334 9.15 20.25 5.84
C LYS A 334 8.18 21.44 5.69
N PRO A 335 6.88 21.26 5.99
CA PRO A 335 5.92 22.35 5.95
C PRO A 335 6.34 23.50 6.86
N GLU A 336 5.96 24.71 6.47
CA GLU A 336 6.20 25.90 7.28
C GLU A 336 5.59 25.75 8.69
N GLY A 337 6.40 25.99 9.74
CA GLY A 337 5.98 25.80 11.14
C GLY A 337 6.05 24.36 11.67
N PHE A 338 6.47 23.39 10.85
CA PHE A 338 6.63 21.99 11.29
C PHE A 338 7.66 21.87 12.42
N GLY A 339 7.30 21.12 13.47
CA GLY A 339 8.10 20.96 14.68
C GLY A 339 7.87 22.03 15.76
N GLY A 340 7.23 23.16 15.40
CA GLY A 340 6.87 24.23 16.33
C GLY A 340 5.66 23.92 17.23
N ALA A 341 5.05 24.98 17.78
CA ALA A 341 3.82 24.91 18.55
C ALA A 341 2.67 24.42 17.64
N TYR A 342 2.05 23.30 18.01
CA TYR A 342 1.11 22.61 17.11
C TYR A 342 -0.18 23.38 16.86
N ASN A 343 -0.65 24.17 17.84
CA ASN A 343 -1.81 25.04 17.66
C ASN A 343 -1.54 26.10 16.58
N ASP A 344 -0.37 26.75 16.65
CA ASP A 344 0.04 27.77 15.67
C ASP A 344 0.18 27.14 14.28
N PHE A 345 0.67 25.90 14.22
CA PHE A 345 0.78 25.13 12.99
C PHE A 345 -0.60 24.82 12.38
N ILE A 346 -1.57 24.31 13.17
CA ILE A 346 -2.95 24.09 12.70
C ILE A 346 -3.60 25.39 12.22
N GLU A 347 -3.26 26.53 12.83
CA GLU A 347 -3.83 27.82 12.45
C GLU A 347 -3.31 28.30 11.09
N LYS A 348 -2.06 27.99 10.73
CA LYS A 348 -1.33 28.63 9.62
C LYS A 348 -0.86 27.69 8.51
N TYR A 349 -1.05 26.37 8.63
CA TYR A 349 -0.56 25.43 7.62
C TYR A 349 -1.11 25.76 6.23
N LYS A 350 -0.26 25.62 5.22
CA LYS A 350 -0.63 25.62 3.80
C LYS A 350 -1.03 24.20 3.40
N PRO A 351 -1.78 24.00 2.28
CA PRO A 351 -2.11 22.66 1.80
C PRO A 351 -0.89 21.74 1.76
N ILE A 352 -1.03 20.53 2.28
CA ILE A 352 0.03 19.53 2.35
C ILE A 352 -0.41 18.36 1.49
N ASP A 353 0.14 18.26 0.30
CA ASP A 353 -0.12 17.15 -0.61
C ASP A 353 1.01 16.12 -0.48
N ALA A 354 0.63 14.84 -0.45
CA ALA A 354 1.54 13.71 -0.43
C ALA A 354 1.32 12.86 -1.66
N GLU A 355 2.41 12.59 -2.37
CA GLU A 355 2.44 11.67 -3.49
C GLU A 355 2.62 10.23 -2.97
N TYR A 356 1.82 9.31 -3.50
CA TYR A 356 1.95 7.89 -3.23
C TYR A 356 1.70 7.09 -4.50
N GLY A 357 2.52 6.07 -4.77
CA GLY A 357 2.49 5.35 -6.05
C GLY A 357 2.81 6.23 -7.27
N GLU A 358 2.59 5.72 -8.49
CA GLU A 358 2.72 6.53 -9.71
C GLU A 358 1.51 7.47 -9.85
N ASN A 359 1.75 8.79 -9.81
CA ASN A 359 0.79 9.88 -10.10
C ASN A 359 -0.45 10.01 -9.20
N LYS A 360 -0.47 9.42 -7.99
CA LYS A 360 -1.57 9.67 -7.03
C LYS A 360 -1.15 10.65 -5.96
N THR A 361 -2.09 11.51 -5.57
CA THR A 361 -1.91 12.52 -4.54
C THR A 361 -3.03 12.43 -3.52
N THR A 362 -2.71 12.70 -2.27
CA THR A 362 -3.69 12.82 -1.17
C THR A 362 -3.36 14.05 -0.35
N ARG A 363 -4.38 14.71 0.17
CA ARG A 363 -4.20 15.90 1.00
C ARG A 363 -4.20 15.54 2.48
N ILE A 364 -3.15 15.95 3.20
CA ILE A 364 -2.98 15.69 4.63
C ILE A 364 -3.42 16.91 5.43
N PHE A 365 -4.32 16.69 6.40
CA PHE A 365 -4.85 17.73 7.28
C PHE A 365 -4.36 17.52 8.73
N PRO A 366 -3.51 18.42 9.27
CA PRO A 366 -3.16 18.41 10.69
C PRO A 366 -4.34 18.91 11.53
N LEU A 367 -4.88 18.06 12.39
CA LEU A 367 -6.01 18.41 13.26
C LEU A 367 -5.65 18.26 14.73
N ALA A 368 -6.40 18.96 15.58
CA ALA A 368 -6.36 18.74 17.02
C ALA A 368 -7.00 17.38 17.37
N HIS A 369 -6.57 16.76 18.45
CA HIS A 369 -7.25 15.56 18.95
C HIS A 369 -8.63 15.95 19.54
N PRO A 370 -9.73 15.24 19.24
CA PRO A 370 -11.08 15.64 19.67
C PRO A 370 -11.44 15.18 21.09
N GLY A 371 -10.51 14.56 21.81
CA GLY A 371 -10.65 14.28 23.25
C GLY A 371 -10.45 15.54 24.12
N TYR A 372 -10.88 15.46 25.39
CA TYR A 372 -10.87 16.58 26.34
C TYR A 372 -9.57 17.42 26.34
N MET A 373 -8.42 16.76 26.48
CA MET A 373 -7.13 17.47 26.51
C MET A 373 -6.82 18.18 25.20
N GLY A 374 -7.19 17.61 24.05
CA GLY A 374 -6.95 18.23 22.75
C GLY A 374 -7.84 19.45 22.53
N ILE A 375 -9.10 19.39 22.94
CA ILE A 375 -10.03 20.53 22.95
C ILE A 375 -9.50 21.65 23.84
N MET A 376 -9.19 21.34 25.10
CA MET A 376 -8.71 22.36 26.04
C MET A 376 -7.37 22.95 25.61
N ASN A 377 -6.47 22.16 25.02
CA ASN A 377 -5.21 22.67 24.49
C ASN A 377 -5.42 23.66 23.33
N ARG A 378 -6.46 23.52 22.48
CA ARG A 378 -6.69 24.45 21.36
C ARG A 378 -7.01 25.88 21.80
N ILE A 379 -7.57 26.04 22.99
CA ILE A 379 -7.85 27.33 23.64
C ILE A 379 -6.81 27.65 24.74
N ASN A 380 -5.63 27.03 24.69
CA ASN A 380 -4.56 27.22 25.68
C ASN A 380 -5.03 27.02 27.13
N ARG A 381 -6.02 26.14 27.33
CA ARG A 381 -6.70 25.84 28.60
C ARG A 381 -7.39 27.04 29.26
N LYS A 382 -7.73 28.06 28.45
CA LYS A 382 -8.45 29.26 28.88
C LYS A 382 -9.82 29.24 28.22
N GLY A 383 -10.86 28.94 28.99
CA GLY A 383 -12.25 28.87 28.52
C GLY A 383 -12.88 27.50 28.75
N THR A 384 -13.91 27.20 27.98
CA THR A 384 -14.79 26.04 28.11
C THR A 384 -14.54 24.99 27.03
N VAL A 385 -14.97 23.75 27.28
CA VAL A 385 -14.94 22.66 26.29
C VAL A 385 -15.72 23.06 25.02
N ARG A 386 -16.84 23.76 25.17
CA ARG A 386 -17.64 24.24 24.04
C ARG A 386 -16.85 25.20 23.15
N GLU A 387 -16.21 26.20 23.73
CA GLU A 387 -15.37 27.15 22.97
C GLU A 387 -14.19 26.45 22.28
N GLY A 388 -13.59 25.46 22.95
CA GLY A 388 -12.54 24.66 22.33
C GLY A 388 -13.03 23.80 21.17
N LEU A 389 -14.25 23.24 21.26
CA LEU A 389 -14.85 22.47 20.18
C LEU A 389 -15.22 23.35 18.99
N GLU A 390 -15.78 24.55 19.22
CA GLU A 390 -16.04 25.51 18.14
C GLU A 390 -14.74 25.90 17.43
N LYS A 391 -13.64 26.11 18.16
CA LYS A 391 -12.33 26.35 17.53
C LYS A 391 -11.83 25.16 16.69
N GLN A 392 -12.14 23.93 17.09
CA GLN A 392 -11.85 22.77 16.23
C GLN A 392 -12.77 22.71 15.00
N LYS A 393 -14.03 23.13 15.10
CA LYS A 393 -14.91 23.25 13.92
C LYS A 393 -14.36 24.26 12.91
N ASP A 394 -13.84 25.40 13.35
CA ASP A 394 -13.15 26.38 12.48
C ASP A 394 -11.96 25.74 11.73
N ASP A 395 -11.20 24.87 12.40
CA ASP A 395 -10.10 24.13 11.78
C ASP A 395 -10.62 23.14 10.71
N TRP A 396 -11.76 22.48 10.97
CA TRP A 396 -12.38 21.54 10.04
C TRP A 396 -13.04 22.24 8.85
N GLU A 397 -13.55 23.46 9.00
CA GLU A 397 -14.06 24.24 7.86
C GLU A 397 -12.99 24.50 6.80
N LYS A 398 -11.71 24.56 7.18
CA LYS A 398 -10.59 24.71 6.23
C LYS A 398 -10.50 23.51 5.27
N ILE A 399 -10.86 22.31 5.73
CA ILE A 399 -10.92 21.10 4.90
C ILE A 399 -11.93 21.28 3.77
N ALA A 400 -13.11 21.84 4.08
CA ALA A 400 -14.16 22.09 3.10
C ALA A 400 -13.80 23.21 2.10
N LYS A 401 -13.06 24.23 2.55
CA LYS A 401 -12.70 25.42 1.75
C LYS A 401 -11.53 25.20 0.80
N GLN A 402 -10.65 24.23 1.04
CA GLN A 402 -9.44 23.99 0.23
C GLN A 402 -9.70 23.18 -1.07
N ARG A 403 -10.96 23.04 -1.51
CA ARG A 403 -11.36 22.43 -2.79
C ARG A 403 -11.49 23.45 -3.95
N GLY A 404 -10.94 24.64 -3.80
CA GLY A 404 -10.89 25.69 -4.83
C GLY A 404 -9.71 25.55 -5.76
#